data_AF-A0A9E0CXB6-F1
#
_entry.id   AF-A0A9E0CXB6-F1
#
_cell.length_a   1.000
_cell.length_b   1.000
_cell.length_c   1.000
_cell.angle_alpha   90.00
_cell.angle_beta   90.00
_cell.angle_gamma   90.00
#
_symmetry.space_group_name_H-M   'P 1'
#
loop_
_entity.id
_entity.type
_entity.pdbx_description
1 polymer ?
#
loop_
_entity_poly.entity_id
_entity_poly.type
_entity_poly.pdbx_seq_one_letter_code
_entity_poly.pdbx_strand_id
1 'polypeptide(L)'
;MQGSERGSSSPGGTRRPIDASLVAGVPVDDVTAEEALELIAWFIGAGRGSGRTFQVATVNVDFVVNAQHDQVLREILLRADLCVADGMPVVWYSKLKGVPLRERVTGADLVPALVDRSREHGWRVLLFGSAPGVAEAAADLLVGRFPGASVHGI
;
A
#
# COMPACT_ATOMS: atom_id res chain seq x y z
N MET A 1 25.34 4.91 25.96
CA MET A 1 26.30 5.59 25.09
C MET A 1 26.76 4.58 24.05
N GLN A 2 26.46 4.87 22.77
CA GLN A 2 27.04 4.29 21.54
C GLN A 2 26.75 2.78 21.30
N GLY A 3 26.41 2.30 20.12
CA GLY A 3 26.53 2.90 18.79
C GLY A 3 25.46 2.38 17.83
N SER A 4 25.06 3.30 16.96
CA SER A 4 24.30 3.06 15.74
C SER A 4 25.13 2.25 14.75
N GLU A 5 24.71 1.02 14.44
CA GLU A 5 25.21 0.31 13.27
C GLU A 5 24.37 0.72 12.06
N ARG A 6 24.87 1.75 11.36
CA ARG A 6 24.41 2.11 10.02
C ARG A 6 24.92 1.05 9.05
N GLY A 7 24.05 0.12 8.68
CA GLY A 7 24.29 -0.86 7.63
C GLY A 7 24.62 -0.19 6.29
N SER A 8 25.74 -0.60 5.72
CA SER A 8 26.35 -0.18 4.46
C SER A 8 25.45 -0.43 3.25
N SER A 9 25.31 0.58 2.40
CA SER A 9 24.52 0.57 1.16
C SER A 9 25.21 -0.18 0.01
N SER A 10 24.50 -1.14 -0.58
CA SER A 10 24.78 -1.66 -1.93
C SER A 10 24.13 -0.73 -2.99
N PRO A 11 24.79 -0.43 -4.11
CA PRO A 11 24.28 0.53 -5.11
C PRO A 11 23.40 -0.19 -6.15
N GLY A 12 22.09 0.07 -6.14
CA GLY A 12 21.19 -0.47 -7.19
C GLY A 12 19.68 -0.44 -6.92
N GLY A 13 19.22 -0.03 -5.73
CA GLY A 13 17.79 0.09 -5.44
C GLY A 13 17.38 1.56 -5.30
N THR A 14 16.39 2.01 -6.07
CA THR A 14 15.66 3.25 -5.76
C THR A 14 15.08 3.09 -4.36
N ARG A 15 15.69 3.79 -3.40
CA ARG A 15 15.35 3.72 -1.98
C ARG A 15 13.89 4.14 -1.80
N ARG A 16 13.12 3.38 -1.01
CA ARG A 16 11.76 3.77 -0.63
C ARG A 16 11.83 5.18 -0.01
N PRO A 17 10.94 6.12 -0.39
CA PRO A 17 11.00 7.50 0.09
C PRO A 17 10.54 7.68 1.56
N ILE A 18 10.31 6.58 2.28
CA ILE A 18 9.66 6.54 3.59
C ILE A 18 10.36 5.54 4.50
N ASP A 19 10.38 5.85 5.80
CA ASP A 19 10.93 4.98 6.83
C ASP A 19 9.97 3.81 7.10
N ALA A 20 10.39 2.60 6.72
CA ALA A 20 9.64 1.38 6.98
C ALA A 20 9.84 0.93 8.43
N SER A 21 8.76 0.74 9.18
CA SER A 21 8.80 0.07 10.49
C SER A 21 8.63 -1.44 10.29
N LEU A 22 9.30 -2.25 11.11
CA LEU A 22 9.11 -3.70 11.10
C LEU A 22 8.12 -4.12 12.18
N VAL A 23 6.96 -4.60 11.76
CA VAL A 23 5.97 -5.24 12.64
C VAL A 23 6.19 -6.75 12.56
N ALA A 24 6.82 -7.32 13.59
CA ALA A 24 7.18 -8.75 13.63
C ALA A 24 7.96 -9.22 12.37
N GLY A 25 8.86 -8.38 11.85
CA GLY A 25 9.68 -8.70 10.68
C GLY A 25 8.99 -8.51 9.32
N VAL A 26 7.75 -8.00 9.31
CA VAL A 26 7.02 -7.56 8.11
C VAL A 26 7.09 -6.03 8.01
N PRO A 27 7.41 -5.46 6.84
CA PRO A 27 7.43 -4.01 6.68
C PRO A 27 6.02 -3.44 6.77
N VAL A 28 5.88 -2.36 7.54
CA VAL A 28 4.70 -1.49 7.60
C VAL A 28 5.21 -0.06 7.64
N ASP A 29 4.86 0.71 6.63
CA ASP A 29 5.30 2.09 6.46
C ASP A 29 4.45 3.02 7.33
N ASP A 30 5.10 3.95 8.03
CA ASP A 30 4.41 4.96 8.82
C ASP A 30 3.88 6.08 7.92
N VAL A 31 2.71 5.87 7.34
CA VAL A 31 2.03 6.84 6.47
C VAL A 31 0.58 7.04 6.92
N THR A 32 0.11 8.27 6.75
CA THR A 32 -1.31 8.62 6.79
C THR A 32 -2.01 8.18 5.50
N ALA A 33 -3.34 8.16 5.50
CA ALA A 33 -4.11 7.85 4.30
C ALA A 33 -3.83 8.85 3.17
N GLU A 34 -3.69 10.15 3.48
CA GLU A 34 -3.38 11.19 2.50
C GLU A 34 -1.97 11.02 1.91
N GLU A 35 -0.96 10.84 2.77
CA GLU A 35 0.42 10.59 2.31
C GLU A 35 0.51 9.33 1.44
N ALA A 36 -0.25 8.27 1.77
CA ALA A 36 -0.32 7.07 0.95
C ALA A 36 -0.91 7.38 -0.44
N LEU A 37 -1.97 8.19 -0.54
CA LEU A 37 -2.56 8.59 -1.82
C LEU A 37 -1.60 9.45 -2.66
N GLU A 38 -0.87 10.38 -2.02
CA GLU A 38 0.15 11.19 -2.69
C GLU A 38 1.33 10.34 -3.21
N LEU A 39 1.79 9.37 -2.41
CA LEU A 39 2.83 8.43 -2.82
C LEU A 39 2.37 7.56 -4.00
N ILE A 40 1.13 7.08 -3.98
CA ILE A 40 0.56 6.31 -5.09
C ILE A 40 0.45 7.17 -6.34
N ALA A 41 0.03 8.43 -6.21
CA ALA A 41 0.00 9.37 -7.33
C ALA A 41 1.41 9.55 -7.94
N TRP A 42 2.43 9.68 -7.09
CA TRP A 42 3.82 9.75 -7.51
C TRP A 42 4.27 8.44 -8.19
N PHE A 43 3.94 7.27 -7.65
CA PHE A 43 4.24 5.97 -8.26
C PHE A 43 3.66 5.85 -9.67
N ILE A 44 2.41 6.28 -9.87
CA ILE A 44 1.75 6.26 -11.19
C ILE A 44 2.53 7.16 -12.17
N GLY A 45 2.91 8.37 -11.75
CA GLY A 45 3.70 9.29 -12.57
C GLY A 45 5.08 8.72 -12.93
N ALA A 46 5.81 8.21 -11.94
CA ALA A 46 7.13 7.60 -12.11
C ALA A 46 7.06 6.35 -13.01
N GLY A 47 6.02 5.51 -12.85
CA GLY A 47 5.80 4.33 -13.67
C GLY A 47 5.49 4.66 -15.13
N ARG A 48 4.71 5.72 -15.40
CA ARG A 48 4.46 6.20 -16.77
C ARG A 48 5.75 6.63 -17.48
N GLY A 49 6.69 7.24 -16.77
CA GLY A 49 7.96 7.70 -17.34
C GLY A 49 9.03 6.60 -17.49
N SER A 50 9.01 5.58 -16.62
CA SER A 50 10.07 4.57 -16.54
C SER A 50 9.65 3.17 -17.01
N GLY A 51 8.35 2.89 -17.12
CA GLY A 51 7.81 1.54 -17.34
C GLY A 51 7.81 0.65 -16.08
N ARG A 52 8.27 1.15 -14.93
CA ARG A 52 8.29 0.41 -13.66
C ARG A 52 6.88 0.26 -13.09
N THR A 53 6.56 -0.94 -12.61
CA THR A 53 5.37 -1.22 -11.80
C THR A 53 5.68 -1.05 -10.32
N PHE A 54 4.72 -0.52 -9.57
CA PHE A 54 4.83 -0.33 -8.12
C PHE A 54 3.77 -1.16 -7.40
N GLN A 55 4.15 -1.86 -6.32
CA GLN A 55 3.24 -2.69 -5.55
C GLN A 55 2.90 -2.05 -4.21
N VAL A 56 1.61 -1.92 -3.92
CA VAL A 56 1.10 -1.50 -2.61
C VAL A 56 0.44 -2.69 -1.92
N ALA A 57 0.80 -2.94 -0.67
CA ALA A 57 0.22 -3.98 0.16
C ALA A 57 -0.48 -3.37 1.39
N THR A 58 -1.69 -3.85 1.70
CA THR A 58 -2.44 -3.49 2.92
C THR A 58 -2.19 -4.57 3.97
N VAL A 59 -1.25 -4.33 4.87
CA VAL A 59 -0.76 -5.33 5.82
C VAL A 59 -1.67 -5.37 7.04
N ASN A 60 -2.45 -6.45 7.17
CA ASN A 60 -3.25 -6.76 8.35
C ASN A 60 -2.57 -7.82 9.24
N VAL A 61 -3.22 -8.19 10.35
CA VAL A 61 -2.69 -9.22 11.28
C VAL A 61 -2.52 -10.58 10.60
N ASP A 62 -3.44 -10.98 9.72
CA ASP A 62 -3.35 -12.27 9.03
C ASP A 62 -2.10 -12.32 8.15
N PHE A 63 -1.76 -11.23 7.48
CA PHE A 63 -0.53 -11.13 6.69
C PHE A 63 0.70 -11.22 7.58
N VAL A 64 0.70 -10.53 8.74
CA VAL A 64 1.79 -10.59 9.71
C VAL A 64 2.03 -12.01 10.22
N VAL A 65 0.96 -12.72 10.55
CA VAL A 65 1.00 -14.10 11.07
C VAL A 65 1.44 -15.07 9.97
N ASN A 66 0.81 -15.01 8.79
CA ASN A 66 1.12 -15.92 7.68
C ASN A 66 2.56 -15.74 7.19
N ALA A 67 3.09 -14.51 7.17
CA ALA A 67 4.47 -14.24 6.78
C ALA A 67 5.52 -14.83 7.74
N GLN A 68 5.13 -15.30 8.94
CA GLN A 68 6.03 -16.04 9.83
C GLN A 68 6.26 -17.48 9.37
N HIS A 69 5.31 -18.04 8.62
CA HIS A 69 5.31 -19.44 8.19
C HIS A 69 5.46 -19.59 6.66
N ASP A 70 5.18 -18.53 5.90
CA ASP A 70 5.30 -18.48 4.45
C ASP A 70 6.42 -17.51 4.04
N GLN A 71 7.56 -18.08 3.64
CA GLN A 71 8.71 -17.31 3.18
C GLN A 71 8.43 -16.55 1.88
N VAL A 72 7.59 -17.09 0.98
CA VAL A 72 7.26 -16.45 -0.30
C VAL A 72 6.44 -15.20 -0.03
N LEU A 73 5.41 -15.30 0.81
CA LEU A 73 4.62 -14.13 1.24
C LEU A 73 5.52 -13.07 1.87
N ARG A 74 6.41 -13.48 2.78
CA ARG A 74 7.34 -12.56 3.44
C ARG A 74 8.23 -11.82 2.45
N GLU A 75 8.79 -12.52 1.46
CA GLU A 75 9.61 -11.92 0.41
C GLU A 75 8.82 -10.94 -0.47
N ILE A 76 7.56 -11.24 -0.78
CA ILE A 76 6.68 -10.33 -1.53
C ILE A 76 6.49 -9.04 -0.75
N LEU A 77 6.13 -9.12 0.54
CA LEU A 77 5.94 -7.94 1.39
C LEU A 77 7.24 -7.13 1.55
N LEU A 78 8.40 -7.79 1.67
CA LEU A 78 9.71 -7.13 1.72
C LEU A 78 10.09 -6.43 0.40
N ARG A 79 9.52 -6.84 -0.73
CA ARG A 79 9.77 -6.22 -2.05
C ARG A 79 8.71 -5.18 -2.46
N ALA A 80 7.55 -5.15 -1.79
CA ALA A 80 6.52 -4.16 -2.07
C ALA A 80 7.03 -2.72 -1.88
N ASP A 81 6.53 -1.79 -2.68
CA ASP A 81 6.96 -0.39 -2.66
C ASP A 81 6.35 0.41 -1.52
N LEU A 82 5.16 0.00 -1.07
CA LEU A 82 4.45 0.58 0.05
C LEU A 82 3.65 -0.51 0.77
N CYS A 83 3.78 -0.59 2.08
CA CYS A 83 3.06 -1.49 2.97
C CYS A 83 2.28 -0.68 4.00
N VAL A 84 1.00 -0.43 3.76
CA VAL A 84 0.17 0.37 4.67
C VAL A 84 -0.42 -0.48 5.79
N ALA A 85 -0.67 0.14 6.94
CA ALA A 85 -1.20 -0.54 8.12
C ALA A 85 -2.72 -0.77 8.02
N ASP A 86 -3.14 -2.00 7.75
CA ASP A 86 -4.55 -2.35 7.67
C ASP A 86 -5.05 -2.96 9.00
N GLY A 87 -6.05 -2.31 9.60
CA GLY A 87 -6.61 -2.70 10.89
C GLY A 87 -5.91 -2.09 12.12
N MET A 88 -6.71 -1.86 13.16
CA MET A 88 -6.23 -1.29 14.43
C MET A 88 -5.20 -2.17 15.17
N PRO A 89 -5.28 -3.52 15.14
CA PRO A 89 -4.32 -4.33 15.87
C PRO A 89 -2.87 -4.13 15.39
N VAL A 90 -2.62 -3.87 14.10
CA VAL A 90 -1.28 -3.58 13.57
C VAL A 90 -0.75 -2.28 14.16
N VAL A 91 -1.58 -1.24 14.19
CA VAL A 91 -1.25 0.06 14.79
C VAL A 91 -0.98 -0.05 16.29
N TRP A 92 -1.79 -0.81 17.03
CA TRP A 92 -1.58 -1.03 18.45
C TRP A 92 -0.30 -1.80 18.74
N TYR A 93 -0.01 -2.83 17.96
CA TYR A 93 1.21 -3.61 18.10
C TYR A 93 2.46 -2.76 17.82
N SER A 94 2.41 -1.89 16.81
CA SER A 94 3.53 -1.01 16.49
C SER A 94 3.83 -0.03 17.64
N LYS A 95 2.77 0.54 18.26
CA LYS A 95 2.89 1.36 19.47
C LYS A 95 3.53 0.61 20.63
N LEU A 96 3.12 -0.65 20.86
CA LEU A 96 3.70 -1.51 21.89
C LEU A 96 5.19 -1.81 21.64
N LYS A 97 5.62 -1.84 20.38
CA LYS A 97 7.03 -2.07 19.98
C LYS A 97 7.89 -0.80 19.93
N GLY A 98 7.34 0.36 20.31
CA GLY A 98 8.07 1.63 20.30
C GLY A 98 8.27 2.21 18.90
N VAL A 99 7.53 1.71 17.90
CA VAL A 99 7.49 2.21 16.52
C VAL A 99 6.05 2.62 16.18
N PRO A 100 5.52 3.69 16.80
CA PRO A 100 4.11 4.04 16.71
C PRO A 100 3.75 4.45 15.29
N LEU A 101 2.84 3.72 14.66
CA LEU A 101 2.23 4.10 13.40
C LEU A 101 1.18 5.17 13.68
N ARG A 102 1.17 6.22 12.87
CA ARG A 102 0.30 7.39 13.04
C ARG A 102 -1.17 7.06 12.77
N GLU A 103 -1.43 6.23 11.77
CA GLU A 103 -2.78 5.98 11.28
C GLU A 103 -2.99 4.51 10.85
N ARG A 104 -4.25 4.08 10.87
CA ARG A 104 -4.72 2.88 10.17
C ARG A 104 -5.17 3.28 8.78
N VAL A 105 -4.64 2.65 7.75
CA VAL A 105 -4.92 2.93 6.34
C VAL A 105 -5.38 1.64 5.65
N THR A 106 -6.65 1.57 5.28
CA THR A 106 -7.24 0.33 4.72
C THR A 106 -7.37 0.39 3.21
N GLY A 107 -7.38 -0.79 2.57
CA GLY A 107 -7.69 -0.89 1.15
C GLY A 107 -9.12 -0.42 0.82
N ALA A 108 -10.07 -0.65 1.73
CA ALA A 108 -11.47 -0.26 1.56
C ALA A 108 -11.67 1.27 1.55
N ASP A 109 -10.79 2.01 2.21
CA ASP A 109 -10.79 3.48 2.19
C ASP A 109 -9.93 4.03 1.05
N LEU A 110 -8.77 3.41 0.79
CA LEU A 110 -7.83 3.84 -0.26
C LEU A 110 -8.39 3.68 -1.68
N VAL A 111 -9.01 2.54 -2.00
CA VAL A 111 -9.48 2.25 -3.37
C VAL A 111 -10.52 3.28 -3.84
N PRO A 112 -11.60 3.58 -3.10
CA PRO A 112 -12.54 4.62 -3.49
C PRO A 112 -11.88 6.00 -3.65
N ALA A 113 -10.94 6.37 -2.77
CA ALA A 113 -10.24 7.65 -2.85
C ALA A 113 -9.34 7.75 -4.09
N LEU A 114 -8.65 6.66 -4.47
CA LEU A 114 -7.88 6.59 -5.71
C LEU A 114 -8.76 6.69 -6.95
N VAL A 115 -9.93 6.05 -6.91
CA VAL A 115 -10.91 6.12 -8.00
C VAL A 115 -11.44 7.55 -8.13
N ASP A 116 -11.73 8.24 -7.03
CA ASP A 116 -12.13 9.65 -7.08
C ASP A 116 -11.03 10.54 -7.69
N ARG A 117 -9.77 10.38 -7.23
CA ARG A 117 -8.61 11.11 -7.79
C ARG A 117 -8.35 10.81 -9.27
N SER A 118 -8.81 9.66 -9.77
CA SER A 118 -8.66 9.33 -11.21
C SER A 118 -9.30 10.37 -12.13
N ARG A 119 -10.33 11.08 -11.65
CA ARG A 119 -11.06 12.14 -12.36
C ARG A 119 -10.16 13.31 -12.76
N GLU A 120 -9.32 13.74 -11.82
CA GLU A 120 -8.47 14.91 -11.96
C GLU A 120 -7.17 14.57 -12.68
N HIS A 121 -6.65 13.36 -12.47
CA HIS A 121 -5.36 12.93 -13.02
C HIS A 121 -5.46 12.10 -14.31
N GLY A 122 -6.67 11.76 -14.76
CA GLY A 122 -6.89 10.88 -15.91
C GLY A 122 -6.24 9.51 -15.70
N TRP A 123 -6.35 8.96 -14.49
CA TRP A 123 -5.89 7.59 -14.23
C TRP A 123 -6.90 6.58 -14.77
N ARG A 124 -6.39 5.39 -15.11
CA ARG A 124 -7.23 4.29 -15.58
C ARG A 124 -7.22 3.20 -14.53
N VAL A 125 -8.39 2.89 -13.99
CA VAL A 125 -8.54 1.86 -12.94
C VAL A 125 -9.06 0.57 -13.55
N LEU A 126 -8.49 -0.57 -13.13
CA LEU A 126 -8.91 -1.92 -13.45
C LEU A 126 -9.25 -2.63 -12.13
N LEU A 127 -10.44 -3.22 -12.03
CA LEU A 127 -10.86 -3.97 -10.84
C LEU A 127 -10.71 -5.46 -11.07
N PHE A 128 -9.60 -6.03 -10.64
CA PHE A 128 -9.27 -7.42 -10.95
C PHE A 128 -9.50 -8.37 -9.78
N GLY A 129 -10.13 -9.53 -10.06
CA GLY A 129 -10.46 -10.58 -9.10
C GLY A 129 -11.85 -10.41 -8.48
N SER A 130 -12.22 -11.34 -7.59
CA SER A 130 -13.56 -11.53 -6.96
C SER A 130 -14.43 -12.62 -7.60
N ALA A 131 -15.57 -12.91 -6.97
CA ALA A 131 -16.56 -13.84 -7.49
C ALA A 131 -17.31 -13.21 -8.70
N PRO A 132 -17.91 -14.03 -9.59
CA PRO A 132 -18.62 -13.50 -10.77
C PRO A 132 -19.67 -12.44 -10.39
N GLY A 133 -19.61 -11.28 -11.06
CA GLY A 133 -20.55 -10.17 -10.85
C GLY A 133 -20.18 -9.18 -9.74
N VAL A 134 -19.19 -9.49 -8.90
CA VAL A 134 -18.84 -8.64 -7.75
C VAL A 134 -18.00 -7.43 -8.17
N ALA A 135 -17.02 -7.62 -9.05
CA ALA A 135 -16.20 -6.52 -9.56
C ALA A 135 -17.01 -5.57 -10.47
N GLU A 136 -17.98 -6.10 -11.23
CA GLU A 136 -18.98 -5.34 -11.98
C GLU A 136 -19.80 -4.45 -11.05
N ALA A 137 -20.38 -5.02 -10.00
CA ALA A 137 -21.14 -4.26 -9.01
C ALA A 137 -20.27 -3.19 -8.32
N ALA A 138 -19.01 -3.50 -8.02
CA ALA A 138 -18.07 -2.54 -7.45
C ALA A 138 -17.75 -1.39 -8.42
N ALA A 139 -17.54 -1.69 -9.71
CA ALA A 139 -17.32 -0.68 -10.75
C ALA A 139 -18.52 0.25 -10.86
N ASP A 140 -19.75 -0.30 -10.93
CA ASP A 140 -20.98 0.47 -11.03
C ASP A 140 -21.18 1.40 -9.82
N LEU A 141 -20.94 0.88 -8.61
CA LEU A 141 -21.02 1.68 -7.38
C LEU A 141 -19.98 2.81 -7.36
N LEU A 142 -18.75 2.53 -7.78
CA LEU A 142 -17.67 3.51 -7.79
C LEU A 142 -17.91 4.61 -8.83
N VAL A 143 -18.30 4.25 -10.05
CA VAL A 143 -18.61 5.21 -11.11
C VAL A 143 -19.87 6.03 -10.78
N GLY A 144 -20.89 5.40 -10.19
CA GLY A 144 -22.08 6.09 -9.72
C GLY A 144 -21.80 7.06 -8.57
N ARG A 145 -20.92 6.68 -7.64
CA ARG A 145 -20.50 7.53 -6.50
C ARG A 145 -19.59 8.68 -6.93
N PHE A 146 -18.74 8.48 -7.93
CA PHE A 146 -17.77 9.46 -8.41
C PHE A 146 -17.96 9.73 -9.92
N PRO A 147 -18.96 10.53 -10.33
CA PRO A 147 -19.25 10.77 -11.75
C PRO A 147 -18.07 11.35 -12.54
N GLY A 148 -17.52 10.61 -13.51
CA GLY A 148 -16.33 11.01 -14.28
C GLY A 148 -15.03 10.36 -13.81
N ALA A 149 -15.08 9.53 -12.76
CA ALA A 149 -14.00 8.62 -12.43
C ALA A 149 -13.88 7.53 -13.49
N SER A 150 -12.68 7.01 -13.69
CA SER A 150 -12.42 6.08 -14.78
C SER A 150 -12.11 4.65 -14.31
N VAL A 151 -13.13 3.79 -14.38
CA VAL A 151 -12.98 2.33 -14.27
C VAL A 151 -13.07 1.76 -15.69
N HIS A 152 -11.94 1.31 -16.23
CA HIS A 152 -11.80 0.90 -17.63
C HIS A 152 -11.97 -0.60 -17.87
N GLY A 153 -12.04 -1.41 -16.82
CA GLY A 153 -12.20 -2.84 -16.95
C GLY A 153 -12.34 -3.56 -15.61
N ILE A 154 -12.63 -4.86 -15.74
CA ILE A 154 -12.78 -5.86 -14.68
C ILE A 154 -11.98 -7.10 -15.09
#